data_AF-A0A935GQ27-F1
#
_entry.id   AF-A0A935GQ27-F1
#
_cell.length_a   1.000
_cell.length_b   1.000
_cell.length_c   1.000
_cell.angle_alpha   90.00
_cell.angle_beta   90.00
_cell.angle_gamma   90.00
#
_symmetry.space_group_name_H-M   'P 1'
#
loop_
_entity.id
_entity.type
_entity.pdbx_description
1 polymer ?
#
loop_
_entity_poly.entity_id
_entity_poly.type
_entity_poly.pdbx_seq_one_letter_code
_entity_poly.pdbx_strand_id
1 'polypeptide(L)' 'MDTNPSARLPQMNLYIVEDSSLVRERLMRTLEDLPGLDIVGTAEDVPAAIDGLTSCPPTR' A
#
# COMPACT_ATOMS: atom_id res chain seq x y z
N MET A 1 -23.52 27.23 -7.14
CA MET A 1 -22.86 26.06 -7.75
C MET A 1 -21.54 25.90 -7.01
N ASP A 2 -21.60 25.24 -5.86
CA ASP A 2 -20.44 25.09 -4.98
C ASP A 2 -19.80 23.73 -5.24
N THR A 3 -18.96 23.64 -6.28
CA THR A 3 -18.05 22.51 -6.44
C THR A 3 -16.86 22.75 -5.51
N ASN A 4 -16.97 22.32 -4.26
CA ASN A 4 -15.85 22.30 -3.32
C ASN A 4 -14.77 21.31 -3.86
N PRO A 5 -13.59 21.75 -4.33
CA PRO A 5 -12.64 20.88 -5.00
C PRO A 5 -11.58 20.29 -4.05
N SER A 6 -11.88 20.06 -2.77
CA SER A 6 -10.81 19.74 -1.81
C SER A 6 -11.19 18.82 -0.65
N ALA A 7 -12.02 17.80 -0.89
CA ALA A 7 -11.96 16.63 -0.01
C ALA A 7 -10.65 15.88 -0.33
N ARG A 8 -9.57 16.20 0.40
CA ARG A 8 -8.36 15.36 0.35
C ARG A 8 -8.79 13.97 0.82
N LEU A 9 -8.72 12.98 -0.08
CA LEU A 9 -8.86 11.60 0.34
C LEU A 9 -7.78 11.33 1.40
N PRO A 10 -8.12 10.71 2.54
CA PRO A 10 -7.12 10.28 3.51
C PRO A 10 -6.10 9.41 2.77
N GLN A 11 -4.81 9.78 2.83
CA GLN A 11 -3.79 8.90 2.29
C GLN A 11 -3.68 7.67 3.19
N MET A 12 -3.84 6.50 2.59
CA MET A 12 -3.73 5.21 3.22
C MET A 12 -2.44 4.54 2.75
N ASN A 13 -1.55 4.24 3.69
CA ASN A 13 -0.37 3.45 3.39
C ASN A 13 -0.72 1.96 3.46
N LEU A 14 -0.27 1.20 2.47
CA LEU A 14 -0.49 -0.24 2.35
C LEU A 14 0.85 -0.98 2.31
N TYR A 15 0.95 -2.02 3.13
CA TYR A 15 2.06 -2.98 3.09
C TYR A 15 1.50 -4.34 2.66
N ILE A 16 2.08 -4.96 1.62
CA ILE A 16 1.56 -6.20 1.03
C ILE A 16 2.42 -7.39 1.47
N VAL A 17 1.81 -8.41 2.09
CA VAL A 17 2.47 -9.68 2.40
C VAL A 17 1.82 -10.77 1.57
N GLU A 18 2.55 -11.34 0.63
CA GLU A 18 2.02 -12.27 -0.37
C GLU A 18 3.14 -13.18 -0.87
N ASP A 19 2.97 -14.51 -0.77
CA ASP A 19 4.01 -15.51 -1.05
C ASP A 19 4.18 -15.79 -2.55
N SER A 20 3.15 -15.50 -3.35
CA SER A 20 3.22 -15.61 -4.80
C SER A 20 3.67 -14.30 -5.43
N SER A 21 4.85 -14.31 -6.06
CA SER A 21 5.34 -13.15 -6.83
C SER A 21 4.34 -12.67 -7.88
N LEU A 22 3.67 -13.60 -8.57
CA LEU A 22 2.65 -13.28 -9.57
C LEU A 22 1.43 -12.57 -8.96
N VAL A 23 0.97 -13.01 -7.79
CA VAL A 23 -0.17 -12.38 -7.10
C VAL A 23 0.24 -11.00 -6.58
N ARG A 24 1.42 -10.89 -5.97
CA ARG A 24 1.98 -9.62 -5.47
C ARG A 24 2.09 -8.56 -6.55
N GLU A 25 2.64 -8.92 -7.72
CA GLU A 25 2.75 -8.01 -8.87
C GLU A 25 1.37 -7.57 -9.39
N ARG A 26 0.39 -8.48 -9.42
CA ARG A 26 -0.98 -8.14 -9.82
C ARG A 26 -1.65 -7.21 -8.83
N LEU A 27 -1.45 -7.42 -7.52
CA LEU A 27 -1.96 -6.52 -6.48
C LEU A 27 -1.36 -5.12 -6.63
N MET A 28 -0.04 -5.01 -6.81
CA MET A 28 0.63 -3.73 -7.01
C MET A 28 0.07 -2.99 -8.23
N ARG A 29 -0.01 -3.65 -9.40
CA ARG A 29 -0.56 -3.05 -10.63
C ARG A 29 -2.03 -2.63 -10.49
N THR A 30 -2.82 -3.38 -9.73
CA THR A 30 -4.24 -3.07 -9.55
C THR A 30 -4.43 -1.84 -8.64
N LEU A 31 -3.47 -1.60 -7.75
CA LEU A 31 -3.57 -0.63 -6.67
C LEU A 31 -2.73 0.64 -6.89
N GLU A 32 -1.74 0.63 -7.79
CA GLU A 32 -0.85 1.77 -8.06
C GLU A 32 -1.57 3.04 -8.52
N ASP A 33 -2.71 2.89 -9.20
CA ASP A 33 -3.50 4.01 -9.73
C ASP A 33 -4.61 4.47 -8.77
N LEU A 34 -4.76 3.84 -7.60
CA LEU A 34 -5.85 4.17 -6.69
C LEU A 34 -5.58 5.51 -5.96
N PRO A 35 -6.38 6.56 -6.18
CA PRO A 35 -6.14 7.85 -5.54
C PRO A 35 -6.25 7.74 -4.02
N GLY A 36 -5.24 8.22 -3.30
CA GLY A 36 -5.19 8.17 -1.84
C GLY A 36 -4.65 6.87 -1.27
N LEU A 37 -4.06 5.99 -2.08
CA LEU A 37 -3.34 4.81 -1.63
C LEU A 37 -1.84 4.94 -1.94
N ASP A 38 -0.98 4.58 -1.00
CA ASP A 38 0.47 4.47 -1.22
C ASP A 38 0.95 3.08 -0.80
N ILE A 39 1.65 2.38 -1.70
CA ILE A 39 2.23 1.06 -1.40
C ILE A 39 3.63 1.29 -0.83
N VAL A 40 3.73 1.21 0.49
CA VAL A 40 4.96 1.56 1.22
C VAL A 40 5.95 0.40 1.38
N GLY A 41 5.56 -0.80 0.97
CA GLY A 41 6.43 -1.97 1.02
C GLY A 41 5.72 -3.27 0.66
N THR A 42 6.53 -4.30 0.44
CA THR A 42 6.04 -5.66 0.21
C THR A 42 6.93 -6.70 0.89
N ALA A 43 6.39 -7.88 1.16
CA ALA A 43 7.12 -9.03 1.68
C ALA A 43 6.61 -10.33 1.04
N GLU A 44 7.51 -11.31 0.91
CA GLU A 44 7.22 -12.63 0.34
C GLU A 44 6.98 -13.71 1.39
N ASP A 45 7.31 -13.43 2.65
CA ASP A 45 7.09 -14.34 3.76
C ASP A 45 6.93 -13.57 5.09
N VAL A 46 6.65 -14.32 6.15
CA VAL A 46 6.43 -13.77 7.49
C VAL A 46 7.67 -13.10 8.07
N PRO A 47 8.88 -13.69 8.02
CA PRO A 47 10.10 -13.02 8.48
C PRO A 47 10.33 -11.66 7.80
N ALA A 48 10.29 -11.61 6.47
CA ALA A 48 10.47 -10.37 5.72
C ALA A 48 9.38 -9.34 6.03
N ALA A 49 8.14 -9.78 6.30
CA ALA A 49 7.06 -8.90 6.71
C ALA A 49 7.32 -8.26 8.08
N ILE A 50 7.80 -9.03 9.06
CA ILE A 50 8.14 -8.50 10.38
C ILE A 50 9.28 -7.49 10.28
N ASP A 51 10.36 -7.84 9.56
CA ASP A 51 11.51 -6.93 9.36
C ASP A 51 11.11 -5.65 8.63
N GLY A 52 10.26 -5.77 7.61
CA GLY A 52 9.75 -4.64 6.85
C GLY A 52 8.82 -3.73 7.65
N LEU A 53 7.87 -4.30 8.41
CA LEU A 53 6.93 -3.53 9.24
C LEU A 53 7.60 -2.87 10.43
N THR A 54 8.63 -3.50 11.00
CA THR A 54 9.43 -2.89 12.08
C THR A 54 10.32 -1.76 11.58
N SER A 55 10.80 -1.85 10.33
CA SER A 55 11.63 -0.81 9.70
C SER A 55 10.81 0.33 9.09
N CYS A 56 9.63 0.03 8.55
CA CYS A 56 8.77 0.97 7.82
C CYS A 56 7.28 0.66 8.08
N PRO A 57 6.70 1.13 9.19
CA PRO A 57 5.31 0.86 9.51
C PRO A 57 4.34 1.68 8.62
N PRO A 58 3.24 1.10 8.11
CA PRO A 58 2.26 1.77 7.24
C PRO A 58 1.29 2.70 8.00
N THR A 59 1.71 3.30 9.11
CA THR A 59 0.88 4.19 9.95
C THR A 59 1.27 5.67 9.85
N ARG A 60 2.25 6.02 9.00
CA ARG A 60 2.79 7.38 8.91
C ARG A 60 1.91 8.37 8.16
#